data_AF-A0A8T4LHY6-F1
#
_entry.id   AF-A0A8T4LHY6-F1
#
_cell.length_a   1.000
_cell.length_b   1.000
_cell.length_c   1.000
_cell.angle_alpha   90.00
_cell.angle_beta   90.00
_cell.angle_gamma   90.00
#
_symmetry.space_group_name_H-M   'P 1'
#
loop_
_entity.id
_entity.type
_entity.pdbx_description
1 polymer ?
#
loop_
_entity_poly.entity_id
_entity_poly.type
_entity_poly.pdbx_seq_one_letter_code
_entity_poly.pdbx_strand_id
1 'polypeptide(L)'
;MKKKRLTKYIYLVHFRKQNDMARTFLRFQEHYESPKFMDKVFTHKEFKQWYTKLKGKFTYYQEWDGFNIPSRVLKRFYQGHFDPLSKNEKMILKLFRNEKHDFYIIAVHGKAHVEILKHELAHGLFYTHPAYKKEAINIMKKYSLNHIRKELLSLGGYNKKVLNDEMQAYAISLSHELKSEMPKEMKKELTVLFHTFIKK
;
A
#
# COMPACT_ATOMS: atom_id res chain seq x y z
N MET A 1 -11.87 -15.05 2.06
CA MET A 1 -10.69 -14.36 1.49
C MET A 1 -10.31 -15.06 0.20
N LYS A 2 -10.01 -14.34 -0.88
CA LYS A 2 -9.57 -14.91 -2.17
C LYS A 2 -8.30 -14.21 -2.64
N LYS A 3 -7.26 -14.97 -3.03
CA LYS A 3 -6.05 -14.43 -3.67
C LYS A 3 -6.25 -14.40 -5.18
N LYS A 4 -5.92 -13.27 -5.81
CA LYS A 4 -5.86 -13.11 -7.27
C LYS A 4 -4.53 -12.44 -7.61
N ARG A 5 -3.80 -12.98 -8.59
CA ARG A 5 -2.65 -12.26 -9.16
C ARG A 5 -3.18 -11.19 -10.11
N LEU A 6 -2.78 -9.93 -9.94
CA LEU A 6 -3.18 -8.84 -10.83
C LEU A 6 -2.21 -8.70 -12.00
N THR A 7 -0.92 -8.72 -11.70
CA THR A 7 0.20 -8.78 -12.65
C THR A 7 1.37 -9.49 -11.96
N LYS A 8 2.51 -9.61 -12.64
CA LYS A 8 3.72 -10.22 -12.09
C LYS A 8 4.08 -9.59 -10.75
N TYR A 9 4.25 -10.41 -9.71
CA TYR A 9 4.60 -10.01 -8.36
C TYR A 9 3.63 -9.05 -7.63
N ILE A 10 2.41 -8.83 -8.15
CA ILE A 10 1.40 -8.02 -7.45
C ILE A 10 0.13 -8.85 -7.25
N TYR A 11 -0.26 -9.01 -5.99
CA TYR A 11 -1.35 -9.88 -5.57
C TYR A 11 -2.45 -9.08 -4.88
N LEU A 12 -3.68 -9.31 -5.32
CA LEU A 12 -4.89 -8.86 -4.65
C LEU A 12 -5.38 -9.93 -3.68
N VAL A 13 -5.68 -9.52 -2.46
CA VAL A 13 -6.35 -10.33 -1.45
C VAL A 13 -7.72 -9.73 -1.19
N HIS A 14 -8.76 -10.39 -1.70
CA HIS A 14 -10.13 -9.92 -1.61
C HIS A 14 -10.84 -10.47 -0.37
N PHE A 15 -11.44 -9.57 0.40
CA PHE A 15 -12.26 -9.85 1.57
C PHE A 15 -13.73 -9.53 1.30
N ARG A 16 -14.62 -10.27 1.96
CA ARG A 16 -16.05 -9.99 1.89
C ARG A 16 -16.45 -8.78 2.74
N LYS A 17 -15.80 -8.60 3.90
CA LYS A 17 -16.13 -7.57 4.89
C LYS A 17 -14.88 -6.77 5.24
N GLN A 18 -15.02 -5.45 5.37
CA GLN A 18 -13.99 -4.52 5.81
C GLN A 18 -13.34 -4.97 7.13
N ASN A 19 -14.16 -5.35 8.11
CA ASN A 19 -13.70 -5.73 9.43
C ASN A 19 -12.74 -6.93 9.41
N ASP A 20 -13.03 -7.94 8.58
CA ASP A 20 -12.17 -9.12 8.44
C ASP A 20 -10.83 -8.76 7.79
N MET A 21 -10.85 -7.86 6.81
CA MET A 21 -9.64 -7.33 6.17
C MET A 21 -8.79 -6.56 7.17
N ALA A 22 -9.36 -5.57 7.86
CA ALA A 22 -8.65 -4.75 8.82
C ALA A 22 -8.10 -5.55 10.00
N ARG A 23 -8.86 -6.51 10.53
CA ARG A 23 -8.36 -7.47 11.53
C ARG A 23 -7.17 -8.28 11.05
N THR A 24 -7.15 -8.63 9.76
CA THR A 24 -6.09 -9.46 9.18
C THR A 24 -4.83 -8.66 8.93
N PHE A 25 -4.95 -7.39 8.50
CA PHE A 25 -3.83 -6.58 8.05
C PHE A 25 -3.25 -5.63 9.10
N LEU A 26 -3.94 -5.38 10.22
CA LEU A 26 -3.54 -4.42 11.25
C LEU A 26 -2.04 -4.47 11.60
N ARG A 27 -1.52 -5.61 12.10
CA ARG A 27 -0.11 -5.63 12.54
C ARG A 27 0.87 -5.52 11.38
N PHE A 28 0.52 -6.03 10.20
CA PHE A 28 1.38 -5.89 9.03
C PHE A 28 1.47 -4.42 8.59
N GLN A 29 0.34 -3.73 8.48
CA GLN A 29 0.29 -2.31 8.08
C GLN A 29 0.99 -1.43 9.11
N GLU A 30 0.68 -1.62 10.39
CA GLU A 30 1.20 -0.75 11.44
C GLU A 30 2.69 -1.00 11.70
N HIS A 31 3.20 -2.20 11.47
CA HIS A 31 4.64 -2.45 11.43
C HIS A 31 5.32 -1.75 10.24
N TYR A 32 4.60 -1.56 9.14
CA TYR A 32 5.16 -0.98 7.93
C TYR A 32 5.15 0.56 7.94
N GLU A 33 4.05 1.19 8.35
CA GLU A 33 3.83 2.62 8.14
C GLU A 33 3.51 3.43 9.40
N SER A 34 3.14 2.77 10.50
CA SER A 34 2.69 3.49 11.70
C SER A 34 3.78 4.39 12.27
N PRO A 35 3.52 5.70 12.50
CA PRO A 35 4.50 6.55 13.18
C PRO A 35 4.93 6.01 14.55
N LYS A 36 4.04 5.26 15.22
CA LYS A 36 4.30 4.67 16.54
C LYS A 36 4.96 3.29 16.46
N PHE A 37 4.51 2.45 15.52
CA PHE A 37 4.84 1.02 15.46
C PHE A 37 5.72 0.59 14.28
N MET A 38 6.12 1.51 13.40
CA MET A 38 7.02 1.23 12.28
C MET A 38 8.28 0.53 12.77
N ASP A 39 8.61 -0.60 12.11
CA ASP A 39 9.72 -1.51 12.41
C ASP A 39 9.73 -2.13 13.82
N LYS A 40 8.68 -1.91 14.63
CA LYS A 40 8.56 -2.47 15.98
C LYS A 40 7.77 -3.77 15.98
N VAL A 41 8.10 -4.63 16.94
CA VAL A 41 7.32 -5.82 17.28
C VAL A 41 6.33 -5.45 18.37
N PHE A 42 5.08 -5.85 18.20
CA PHE A 42 4.01 -5.57 19.16
C PHE A 42 2.86 -6.58 19.04
N THR A 43 2.06 -6.64 20.08
CA THR A 43 0.87 -7.45 20.21
C THR A 43 -0.37 -6.67 19.78
N HIS A 44 -1.44 -7.39 19.44
CA HIS A 44 -2.75 -6.78 19.22
C HIS A 44 -3.26 -6.01 20.45
N LYS A 45 -2.91 -6.48 21.65
CA LYS A 45 -3.32 -5.83 22.91
C LYS A 45 -2.65 -4.46 23.06
N GLU A 46 -1.34 -4.40 22.87
CA GLU A 46 -0.58 -3.13 22.94
C GLU A 46 -1.08 -2.12 21.91
N PHE A 47 -1.32 -2.56 20.66
CA PHE A 47 -1.87 -1.69 19.64
C PHE A 47 -3.26 -1.16 20.03
N LYS A 48 -4.17 -2.04 20.44
CA LYS A 48 -5.53 -1.65 20.85
C LYS A 48 -5.52 -0.68 22.02
N GLN A 49 -4.65 -0.90 23.01
CA GLN A 49 -4.52 -0.02 24.18
C GLN A 49 -4.01 1.36 23.76
N TRP A 50 -2.96 1.42 22.94
CA TRP A 50 -2.44 2.69 22.41
C TRP A 50 -3.50 3.41 21.58
N TYR A 51 -4.16 2.71 20.67
CA TYR A 51 -5.17 3.26 19.78
C TYR A 51 -6.35 3.84 20.57
N THR A 52 -6.89 3.08 21.53
CA THR A 52 -8.00 3.54 22.39
C THR A 52 -7.58 4.73 23.24
N LYS A 53 -6.36 4.77 23.77
CA LYS A 53 -5.85 5.95 24.49
C LYS A 53 -5.79 7.19 23.60
N LEU A 54 -5.46 7.03 22.33
CA LEU A 54 -5.37 8.11 21.36
C LEU A 54 -6.74 8.60 20.88
N LYS A 55 -7.71 7.69 20.68
CA LYS A 55 -8.98 7.96 19.98
C LYS A 55 -10.22 7.86 20.87
N GLY A 56 -10.07 7.50 22.15
CA GLY A 56 -11.15 7.29 23.12
C GLY A 56 -11.90 5.96 22.98
N LYS A 57 -11.91 5.36 21.79
CA LYS A 57 -12.52 4.04 21.51
C LYS A 57 -11.75 3.30 20.41
N PHE A 58 -11.94 1.98 20.33
CA PHE A 58 -11.31 1.18 19.28
C PHE A 58 -12.22 1.04 18.05
N THR A 59 -11.95 1.84 17.01
CA THR A 59 -12.70 1.88 15.75
C THR A 59 -11.90 1.45 14.52
N TYR A 60 -10.62 1.14 14.67
CA TYR A 60 -9.67 0.83 13.58
C TYR A 60 -10.21 -0.13 12.50
N TYR A 61 -10.99 -1.15 12.89
CA TYR A 61 -11.51 -2.14 11.93
C TYR A 61 -12.56 -1.60 10.94
N GLN A 62 -12.96 -0.34 11.09
CA GLN A 62 -13.97 0.34 10.27
C GLN A 62 -13.38 1.55 9.53
N GLU A 63 -12.09 1.83 9.70
CA GLU A 63 -11.48 3.10 9.26
C GLU A 63 -10.78 3.01 7.91
N TRP A 64 -10.39 1.80 7.51
CA TRP A 64 -9.57 1.59 6.32
C TRP A 64 -10.31 0.76 5.28
N ASP A 65 -10.30 1.22 4.04
CA ASP A 65 -10.92 0.55 2.89
C ASP A 65 -9.96 -0.34 2.09
N GLY A 66 -8.67 -0.27 2.40
CA GLY A 66 -7.65 -1.13 1.83
C GLY A 66 -6.38 -1.16 2.68
N PHE A 67 -5.51 -2.12 2.39
CA PHE A 67 -4.18 -2.23 2.98
C PHE A 67 -3.18 -2.64 1.91
N ASN A 68 -1.98 -2.08 1.99
CA ASN A 68 -0.96 -2.27 0.97
C ASN A 68 0.38 -2.51 1.65
N ILE A 69 0.95 -3.69 1.45
CA ILE A 69 2.22 -4.05 2.08
C ILE A 69 3.18 -4.72 1.09
N PRO A 70 4.47 -4.36 1.14
CA PRO A 70 5.50 -5.11 0.47
C PRO A 70 5.78 -6.45 1.19
N SER A 71 6.17 -7.48 0.45
CA SER A 71 6.45 -8.83 0.97
C SER A 71 7.51 -8.85 2.08
N ARG A 72 8.43 -7.88 2.10
CA ARG A 72 9.44 -7.72 3.16
C ARG A 72 8.84 -7.61 4.57
N VAL A 73 7.61 -7.09 4.69
CA VAL A 73 6.90 -7.00 5.97
C VAL A 73 6.65 -8.40 6.54
N LEU A 74 6.33 -9.39 5.70
CA LEU A 74 6.07 -10.75 6.13
C LEU A 74 7.30 -11.44 6.75
N LYS A 75 8.51 -10.99 6.42
CA LYS A 75 9.77 -11.61 6.87
C LYS A 75 9.84 -11.70 8.40
N ARG A 76 9.51 -10.61 9.10
CA ARG A 76 9.52 -10.59 10.57
C ARG A 76 8.53 -11.58 11.19
N PHE A 77 7.38 -11.75 10.55
CA PHE A 77 6.33 -12.67 10.99
C PHE A 77 6.73 -14.13 10.74
N TYR A 78 7.34 -14.46 9.59
CA TYR A 78 7.88 -15.80 9.34
C TYR A 78 9.02 -16.17 10.30
N GLN A 79 9.83 -15.19 10.71
CA GLN A 79 10.91 -15.37 11.67
C GLN A 79 10.42 -15.52 13.13
N GLY A 80 9.11 -15.51 13.37
CA GLY A 80 8.55 -15.73 14.71
C GLY A 80 8.65 -14.52 15.65
N HIS A 81 9.04 -13.33 15.16
CA HIS A 81 9.11 -12.14 16.01
C HIS A 81 7.73 -11.71 16.53
N PHE A 82 6.67 -11.94 15.76
CA PHE A 82 5.30 -11.63 16.16
C PHE A 82 4.64 -12.87 16.76
N ASP A 83 4.59 -12.94 18.09
CA ASP A 83 4.00 -14.06 18.82
C ASP A 83 3.02 -13.57 19.91
N PRO A 84 1.83 -14.18 20.08
CA PRO A 84 1.22 -15.15 19.17
C PRO A 84 0.79 -14.51 17.84
N LEU A 85 0.89 -15.29 16.76
CA LEU A 85 0.19 -15.02 15.51
C LEU A 85 -1.30 -15.35 15.66
N SER A 86 -2.16 -14.44 15.25
CA SER A 86 -3.59 -14.67 15.08
C SER A 86 -3.86 -15.70 13.97
N LYS A 87 -5.07 -16.30 13.98
CA LYS A 87 -5.50 -17.21 12.91
C LYS A 87 -5.41 -16.54 11.53
N ASN A 88 -5.79 -15.27 11.45
CA ASN A 88 -5.82 -14.51 10.19
C ASN A 88 -4.41 -14.23 9.65
N GLU A 89 -3.46 -13.88 10.52
CA GLU A 89 -2.06 -13.67 10.10
C GLU A 89 -1.43 -14.98 9.63
N LYS A 90 -1.67 -16.09 10.33
CA LYS A 90 -1.24 -17.43 9.88
C LYS A 90 -1.79 -17.75 8.49
N MET A 91 -3.02 -17.34 8.18
CA MET A 91 -3.61 -17.54 6.85
C MET A 91 -2.88 -16.72 5.78
N ILE A 92 -2.54 -15.45 6.04
CA ILE A 92 -1.74 -14.63 5.11
C ILE A 92 -0.36 -15.27 4.87
N LEU A 93 0.35 -15.65 5.93
CA LEU A 93 1.64 -16.30 5.80
C LEU A 93 1.53 -17.62 5.01
N LYS A 94 0.53 -18.45 5.28
CA LYS A 94 0.30 -19.68 4.51
C LYS A 94 0.00 -19.40 3.03
N LEU A 95 -0.77 -18.34 2.74
CA LEU A 95 -1.19 -17.97 1.39
C LEU A 95 -0.01 -17.51 0.50
N PHE A 96 1.04 -16.97 1.10
CA PHE A 96 2.21 -16.42 0.41
C PHE A 96 3.50 -17.20 0.65
N ARG A 97 3.49 -18.30 1.40
CA ARG A 97 4.68 -19.10 1.77
C ARG A 97 5.53 -19.58 0.59
N ASN A 98 4.91 -19.75 -0.59
CA ASN A 98 5.57 -20.28 -1.79
C ASN A 98 6.09 -19.17 -2.72
N GLU A 99 5.79 -17.90 -2.43
CA GLU A 99 6.29 -16.78 -3.23
C GLU A 99 7.75 -16.49 -2.83
N LYS A 100 8.68 -16.69 -3.77
CA LYS A 100 10.12 -16.57 -3.52
C LYS A 100 10.73 -15.22 -3.91
N HIS A 101 10.01 -14.43 -4.70
CA HIS A 101 10.46 -13.11 -5.16
C HIS A 101 9.90 -12.01 -4.27
N ASP A 102 10.42 -10.80 -4.38
CA ASP A 102 9.76 -9.64 -3.80
C ASP A 102 8.43 -9.39 -4.51
N PHE A 103 7.36 -9.24 -3.73
CA PHE A 103 6.01 -9.03 -4.24
C PHE A 103 5.27 -7.99 -3.41
N TYR A 104 4.15 -7.53 -3.94
CA TYR A 104 3.29 -6.56 -3.29
C TYR A 104 1.91 -7.16 -3.04
N ILE A 105 1.34 -6.88 -1.87
CA ILE A 105 0.01 -7.35 -1.47
C ILE A 105 -0.90 -6.14 -1.34
N ILE A 106 -1.99 -6.18 -2.10
CA ILE A 106 -3.10 -5.22 -2.03
C ILE A 106 -4.27 -5.97 -1.41
N ALA A 107 -4.79 -5.51 -0.29
CA ALA A 107 -5.97 -6.05 0.36
C ALA A 107 -7.14 -5.10 0.18
N VAL A 108 -8.28 -5.61 -0.28
CA VAL A 108 -9.51 -4.83 -0.48
C VAL A 108 -10.71 -5.61 0.04
N HIS A 109 -11.80 -4.91 0.31
CA HIS A 109 -13.09 -5.51 0.66
C HIS A 109 -14.21 -5.05 -0.28
N GLY A 110 -15.33 -5.79 -0.31
CA GLY A 110 -16.51 -5.39 -1.07
C GLY A 110 -16.28 -5.26 -2.58
N LYS A 111 -16.95 -4.32 -3.24
CA LYS A 111 -16.66 -3.98 -4.64
C LYS A 111 -15.53 -2.95 -4.64
N ALA A 112 -14.31 -3.37 -4.94
CA ALA A 112 -13.18 -2.45 -5.04
C ALA A 112 -13.40 -1.51 -6.24
N HIS A 113 -13.30 -0.20 -6.01
CA HIS A 113 -13.35 0.79 -7.07
C HIS A 113 -12.13 0.65 -7.98
N VAL A 114 -12.35 0.69 -9.30
CA VAL A 114 -11.30 0.52 -10.32
C VAL A 114 -10.18 1.55 -10.15
N GLU A 115 -10.53 2.78 -9.78
CA GLU A 115 -9.54 3.86 -9.59
C GLU A 115 -8.63 3.64 -8.37
N ILE A 116 -9.20 3.17 -7.25
CA ILE A 116 -8.41 2.75 -6.09
C ILE A 116 -7.44 1.65 -6.52
N LEU A 117 -7.93 0.65 -7.27
CA LEU A 117 -7.08 -0.45 -7.72
C LEU A 117 -5.94 0.02 -8.63
N LYS A 118 -6.15 1.03 -9.48
CA LYS A 118 -5.08 1.60 -10.33
C LYS A 118 -4.00 2.28 -9.49
N HIS A 119 -4.40 3.05 -8.48
CA HIS A 119 -3.49 3.73 -7.56
C HIS A 119 -2.60 2.71 -6.85
N GLU A 120 -3.20 1.67 -6.27
CA GLU A 120 -2.47 0.63 -5.55
C GLU A 120 -1.59 -0.25 -6.45
N LEU A 121 -2.06 -0.52 -7.68
CA LEU A 121 -1.25 -1.19 -8.69
C LEU A 121 -0.01 -0.38 -9.06
N ALA A 122 -0.13 0.95 -9.12
CA ALA A 122 0.99 1.82 -9.43
C ALA A 122 2.07 1.73 -8.35
N HIS A 123 1.69 1.75 -7.06
CA HIS A 123 2.62 1.48 -5.95
C HIS A 123 3.28 0.11 -6.07
N GLY A 124 2.47 -0.92 -6.34
CA GLY A 124 2.99 -2.27 -6.50
C GLY A 124 4.02 -2.37 -7.62
N LEU A 125 3.81 -1.72 -8.77
CA LEU A 125 4.78 -1.69 -9.86
C LEU A 125 6.04 -0.92 -9.47
N PHE A 126 5.88 0.22 -8.81
CA PHE A 126 6.99 1.04 -8.33
C PHE A 126 7.89 0.28 -7.32
N TYR A 127 7.30 -0.59 -6.50
CA TYR A 127 8.04 -1.45 -5.57
C TYR A 127 8.70 -2.65 -6.26
N THR A 128 7.96 -3.39 -7.09
CA THR A 128 8.37 -4.72 -7.57
C THR A 128 9.15 -4.71 -8.88
N HIS A 129 9.08 -3.63 -9.67
CA HIS A 129 9.72 -3.54 -10.99
C HIS A 129 10.74 -2.39 -11.03
N PRO A 130 12.03 -2.67 -10.78
CA PRO A 130 13.08 -1.64 -10.81
C PRO A 130 13.13 -0.84 -12.11
N ALA A 131 12.84 -1.48 -13.24
CA ALA A 131 12.75 -0.82 -14.55
C ALA A 131 11.58 0.18 -14.62
N TYR A 132 10.39 -0.21 -14.15
CA TYR A 132 9.23 0.70 -14.07
C TYR A 132 9.55 1.89 -13.17
N LYS A 133 10.10 1.64 -11.98
CA LYS A 133 10.50 2.68 -11.02
C LYS A 133 11.48 3.68 -11.64
N LYS A 134 12.51 3.18 -12.32
CA LYS A 134 13.52 4.00 -12.98
C LYS A 134 12.87 4.93 -14.02
N GLU A 135 12.03 4.39 -14.90
CA GLU A 135 11.39 5.18 -15.94
C GLU A 135 10.34 6.15 -15.40
N ALA A 136 9.55 5.76 -14.41
CA ALA A 136 8.60 6.66 -13.75
C ALA A 136 9.34 7.87 -13.14
N ILE A 137 10.46 7.64 -12.47
CA ILE A 137 11.32 8.72 -11.93
C ILE A 137 11.89 9.59 -13.06
N ASN A 138 12.35 8.99 -14.16
CA ASN A 138 12.87 9.74 -15.31
C ASN A 138 11.81 10.66 -15.93
N ILE A 139 10.58 10.16 -16.09
CA ILE A 139 9.45 10.97 -16.59
C ILE A 139 9.18 12.13 -15.63
N MET A 140 9.03 11.86 -14.33
CA MET A 140 8.75 12.91 -13.35
C MET A 140 9.84 13.99 -13.26
N LYS A 141 11.10 13.64 -13.51
CA LYS A 141 12.23 14.60 -13.51
C LYS A 141 12.15 15.66 -14.63
N LYS A 142 11.39 15.40 -15.71
CA LYS A 142 11.19 16.35 -16.82
C LYS A 142 10.30 17.53 -16.44
N TYR A 143 9.58 17.43 -15.32
CA TYR A 143 8.52 18.38 -14.95
C TYR A 143 8.82 19.08 -13.61
N SER A 144 8.33 20.32 -13.48
CA SER A 144 8.42 21.07 -12.22
C SER A 144 7.29 20.68 -11.28
N LEU A 145 7.59 19.79 -10.32
CA LEU A 145 6.61 19.19 -9.42
C LEU A 145 6.70 19.71 -7.97
N ASN A 146 7.36 20.85 -7.77
CA ASN A 146 7.62 21.38 -6.42
C ASN A 146 6.33 21.76 -5.67
N HIS A 147 5.32 22.26 -6.39
CA HIS A 147 4.03 22.61 -5.80
C HIS A 147 3.25 21.36 -5.37
N ILE A 148 3.19 20.32 -6.21
CA ILE A 148 2.60 19.01 -5.87
C ILE A 148 3.31 18.37 -4.68
N ARG A 149 4.65 18.42 -4.63
CA ARG A 149 5.43 17.88 -3.49
C ARG A 149 5.07 18.58 -2.19
N LYS A 150 4.94 19.91 -2.21
CA LYS A 150 4.54 20.69 -1.03
C LYS A 150 3.12 20.32 -0.60
N GLU A 151 2.21 20.17 -1.56
CA GLU A 151 0.83 19.77 -1.27
C GLU A 151 0.76 18.39 -0.63
N LEU A 152 1.41 17.36 -1.20
CA LEU A 152 1.46 16.02 -0.62
C LEU A 152 2.04 16.04 0.81
N LEU A 153 3.10 16.81 1.05
CA LEU A 153 3.64 16.96 2.42
C LEU A 153 2.66 17.65 3.37
N SER A 154 1.79 18.55 2.86
CA SER A 154 0.80 19.29 3.65
C SER A 154 -0.46 18.48 3.99
N LEU A 155 -0.79 17.45 3.22
CA LEU A 155 -1.90 16.54 3.50
C LEU A 155 -1.68 15.70 4.77
N GLY A 156 -0.45 15.65 5.28
CA GLY A 156 -0.08 14.88 6.47
C GLY A 156 0.09 13.39 6.17
N GLY A 157 1.01 12.73 6.88
CA GLY A 157 1.26 11.28 6.73
C GLY A 157 2.33 10.88 5.71
N TYR A 158 2.68 11.75 4.76
CA TYR A 158 3.68 11.43 3.73
C TYR A 158 5.10 11.89 4.10
N ASN A 159 6.08 10.98 4.01
CA ASN A 159 7.50 11.28 4.17
C ASN A 159 8.13 11.61 2.79
N LYS A 160 9.18 12.44 2.76
CA LYS A 160 10.01 12.70 1.56
C LYS A 160 10.41 11.43 0.80
N LYS A 161 10.60 10.32 1.51
CA LYS A 161 10.96 9.01 0.94
C LYS A 161 9.87 8.37 0.08
N VAL A 162 8.59 8.68 0.31
CA VAL A 162 7.45 8.11 -0.43
C VAL A 162 6.91 9.06 -1.51
N LEU A 163 7.31 10.33 -1.52
CA LEU A 163 6.76 11.33 -2.45
C LEU A 163 6.79 10.91 -3.93
N ASN A 164 7.89 10.32 -4.40
CA ASN A 164 7.95 9.89 -5.80
C ASN A 164 6.99 8.73 -6.10
N ASP A 165 6.73 7.87 -5.12
CA ASP A 165 5.81 6.74 -5.24
C ASP A 165 4.35 7.24 -5.28
N GLU A 166 4.00 8.16 -4.38
CA GLU A 166 2.70 8.85 -4.36
C GLU A 166 2.47 9.59 -5.68
N MET A 167 3.42 10.43 -6.09
CA MET A 167 3.26 11.28 -7.26
C MET A 167 2.96 10.49 -8.53
N GLN A 168 3.65 9.36 -8.75
CA GLN A 168 3.34 8.53 -9.92
C GLN A 168 1.98 7.83 -9.79
N ALA A 169 1.58 7.39 -8.59
CA ALA A 169 0.28 6.77 -8.36
C ALA A 169 -0.89 7.76 -8.58
N TYR A 170 -0.77 8.98 -8.06
CA TYR A 170 -1.73 10.07 -8.31
C TYR A 170 -1.77 10.50 -9.77
N ALA A 171 -0.65 10.46 -10.50
CA ALA A 171 -0.65 10.79 -11.93
C ALA A 171 -1.44 9.79 -12.78
N ILE A 172 -1.50 8.52 -12.35
CA ILE A 172 -2.16 7.41 -13.07
C ILE A 172 -3.63 7.27 -12.69
N SER A 173 -3.97 7.58 -11.43
CA SER A 173 -5.34 7.49 -10.90
C SER A 173 -6.10 8.81 -11.09
N LEU A 174 -7.43 8.74 -11.14
CA LEU A 174 -8.29 9.93 -11.15
C LEU A 174 -8.53 10.53 -9.74
N SER A 175 -7.62 10.32 -8.78
CA SER A 175 -7.85 10.75 -7.41
C SER A 175 -8.00 12.28 -7.29
N HIS A 176 -9.10 12.70 -6.67
CA HIS A 176 -9.46 14.10 -6.43
C HIS A 176 -8.82 14.70 -5.16
N GLU A 177 -7.92 13.97 -4.51
CA GLU A 177 -7.31 14.41 -3.24
C GLU A 177 -6.32 15.56 -3.42
N LEU A 178 -5.77 15.74 -4.63
CA LEU A 178 -4.89 16.85 -4.95
C LEU A 178 -5.71 18.01 -5.55
N LYS A 179 -5.54 19.19 -4.97
CA LYS A 179 -6.04 20.48 -5.47
C LYS A 179 -5.18 20.96 -6.64
N SER A 180 -3.88 20.69 -6.63
CA SER A 180 -3.00 21.03 -7.75
C SER A 180 -3.17 20.05 -8.90
N GLU A 181 -3.32 20.59 -10.11
CA GLU A 181 -3.30 19.78 -11.32
C GLU A 181 -1.89 19.27 -11.63
N MET A 182 -1.76 17.97 -11.87
CA MET A 182 -0.53 17.41 -12.41
C MET A 182 -0.40 17.73 -13.91
N PRO A 183 0.83 17.98 -14.42
CA PRO A 183 1.06 18.22 -15.85
C PRO A 183 0.45 17.13 -16.72
N LYS A 184 -0.36 17.51 -17.72
CA LYS A 184 -1.16 16.59 -18.53
C LYS A 184 -0.28 15.61 -19.32
N GLU A 185 0.82 16.11 -19.85
CA GLU A 185 1.82 15.37 -20.61
C GLU A 185 2.50 14.33 -19.73
N MET A 186 2.84 14.70 -18.49
CA MET A 186 3.39 13.76 -17.51
C MET A 186 2.40 12.64 -17.19
N LYS A 187 1.13 12.98 -16.94
CA LYS A 187 0.07 11.98 -16.70
C LYS A 187 -0.05 11.02 -17.88
N LYS A 188 0.01 11.53 -19.11
CA LYS A 188 -0.04 10.72 -20.33
C LYS A 188 1.16 9.76 -20.41
N GLU A 189 2.38 10.26 -20.23
CA GLU A 189 3.60 9.43 -20.24
C GLU A 189 3.56 8.33 -19.17
N LEU A 190 3.20 8.68 -17.93
CA LEU A 190 3.10 7.72 -16.81
C LEU A 190 1.99 6.70 -17.04
N THR A 191 0.85 7.10 -17.59
CA THR A 191 -0.25 6.19 -17.93
C THR A 191 0.15 5.20 -19.02
N VAL A 192 0.90 5.63 -20.03
CA VAL A 192 1.43 4.73 -21.08
C VAL A 192 2.43 3.73 -20.48
N LEU A 193 3.35 4.20 -19.63
CA LEU A 193 4.30 3.34 -18.92
C LEU A 193 3.58 2.30 -18.06
N PHE A 194 2.59 2.72 -17.28
CA PHE A 194 1.75 1.87 -16.44
C PHE A 194 1.09 0.74 -17.24
N HIS A 195 0.39 1.07 -18.32
CA HIS A 195 -0.25 0.07 -19.17
C HIS A 195 0.74 -0.90 -19.83
N THR A 196 1.96 -0.43 -20.14
CA THR A 196 3.01 -1.28 -20.71
C THR A 196 3.47 -2.37 -19.74
N PHE A 197 3.50 -2.07 -18.43
CA PHE A 197 3.92 -3.02 -17.41
C PHE A 197 2.79 -3.92 -16.91
N ILE A 198 1.53 -3.46 -16.96
CA ILE A 198 0.39 -4.32 -16.60
C ILE A 198 0.12 -5.41 -17.64
N LYS A 199 0.38 -5.13 -18.92
CA LYS A 199 0.16 -6.09 -20.02
C LYS A 199 1.23 -7.18 -20.14
N LYS A 200 2.34 -7.07 -19.40
CA LYS A 200 3.45 -8.04 -19.38
C LYS A 200 3.23 -9.10 -18.30
#